data_AF-A0A1V3X624-F1
#
_entry.id   AF-A0A1V3X624-F1
#
_cell.length_a   1.000
_cell.length_b   1.000
_cell.length_c   1.000
_cell.angle_alpha   90.00
_cell.angle_beta   90.00
_cell.angle_gamma   90.00
#
_symmetry.space_group_name_H-M   'P 1'
#
loop_
_entity.id
_entity.type
_entity.pdbx_description
1 polymer ?
#
loop_
_entity_poly.entity_id
_entity_poly.type
_entity_poly.pdbx_seq_one_letter_code
_entity_poly.pdbx_strand_id
1 'polypeptide(L)'
;MAGCWAPNLVIRIAPPVGRHLDWMVCRTVATLLRSRVSAQPMRVLHLDDLVRFLVLALNTDRNGVVDLATPDAANLVTAWRLLQSADPRLRTHRIRRWADLLPQMDTAAAQEDWKFQYGWQATEAIVDTGRGLVGRRLDRGGATIGSGQLALPIEPVPRSFPRYGATVNSVGPDGLEGEFDDRIDPRFPVFSATGLTEALPGPLTPMTLDVQMGGLRAAGRAMGRILALGAVVAQEWESRAIAVFGHRPYVGVSANIVAASQLPGWDEQAITRRTLGDHQPPTGLLPFGRPQMAGGALGSVAKVVVTARSLSLLRHLRADTQAYVAAASAEHVDAGQLSELPEASLEVRVRLLRDRIHQGWILTALWVIDTGITAATLEHTHAKSSVSGIGVIMESGRVAAVSTDLTDILRADAPLCALAREGNVDSIRALSPSAAAALDAAVAQLGHRGSGEAELANPAFGDDPSLLLTLAAQAATAPAEPAPPATFAQRLAASARSSRELAHDTTIRFTHELRMTLRELGSRRVAADLIDTVDDVYYLTCDELVTMPADARLRVKRRRTERERLQAQPPPDVIDHTWKPPD
;
A
#
# COMPACT_ATOMS: atom_id res chain seq x y z
N MET A 1 -12.00 9.50 -48.09
CA MET A 1 -11.88 8.38 -47.14
C MET A 1 -13.13 7.54 -47.27
N ALA A 2 -13.00 6.33 -47.80
CA ALA A 2 -14.11 5.37 -47.90
C ALA A 2 -14.50 4.94 -46.48
N GLY A 3 -15.77 5.16 -46.13
CA GLY A 3 -16.31 4.89 -44.80
C GLY A 3 -16.46 3.39 -44.57
N CYS A 4 -15.73 2.87 -43.58
CA CYS A 4 -16.03 1.57 -43.00
C CYS A 4 -17.28 1.74 -42.13
N TRP A 5 -18.40 1.14 -42.54
CA TRP A 5 -19.69 1.10 -41.82
C TRP A 5 -19.64 0.19 -40.57
N ALA A 6 -18.54 0.19 -39.84
CA ALA A 6 -18.50 -0.40 -38.51
C ALA A 6 -19.14 0.59 -37.53
N PRO A 7 -19.99 0.14 -36.59
CA PRO A 7 -20.43 0.99 -35.49
C PRO A 7 -19.20 1.49 -34.73
N ASN A 8 -18.98 2.80 -34.75
CA ASN A 8 -17.81 3.44 -34.15
C ASN A 8 -18.27 4.38 -33.04
N LEU A 9 -17.58 4.33 -31.90
CA LEU A 9 -17.70 5.31 -30.83
C LEU A 9 -16.47 6.21 -30.87
N VAL A 10 -16.69 7.52 -30.99
CA VAL A 10 -15.66 8.56 -30.94
C VAL A 10 -15.76 9.25 -29.60
N ILE A 11 -14.73 9.11 -28.78
CA ILE A 11 -14.65 9.75 -27.46
C ILE A 11 -13.77 10.99 -27.59
N ARG A 12 -14.36 12.17 -27.39
CA ARG A 12 -13.61 13.42 -27.25
C ARG A 12 -13.43 13.69 -25.76
N ILE A 13 -12.22 14.06 -25.35
CA ILE A 13 -11.90 14.26 -23.94
C ILE A 13 -11.49 15.71 -23.67
N ALA A 14 -11.93 16.25 -22.54
CA ALA A 14 -11.36 17.46 -21.97
C ALA A 14 -9.87 17.23 -21.64
N PRO A 15 -9.06 18.29 -21.44
CA PRO A 15 -7.66 18.14 -21.11
C PRO A 15 -7.46 17.15 -19.95
N PRO A 16 -6.75 16.04 -20.16
CA PRO A 16 -6.67 14.99 -19.16
C PRO A 16 -5.77 15.40 -18.01
N VAL A 17 -6.15 14.96 -16.83
CA VAL A 17 -5.49 15.23 -15.54
C VAL A 17 -5.43 13.94 -14.70
N GLY A 18 -4.60 13.93 -13.67
CA GLY A 18 -4.52 12.87 -12.68
C GLY A 18 -3.09 12.50 -12.29
N ARG A 19 -2.94 11.69 -11.25
CA ARG A 19 -1.63 11.25 -10.73
C ARG A 19 -0.80 10.41 -11.68
N HIS A 20 -1.43 9.74 -12.65
CA HIS A 20 -0.75 8.99 -13.69
C HIS A 20 -0.31 9.94 -14.81
N LEU A 21 0.92 10.42 -14.70
CA LEU A 21 1.45 11.45 -15.58
C LEU A 21 1.94 10.89 -16.92
N ASP A 22 1.01 10.44 -17.76
CA ASP A 22 1.30 10.08 -19.14
C ASP A 22 1.67 11.33 -19.99
N TRP A 23 1.92 11.13 -21.29
CA TRP A 23 2.27 12.24 -22.17
C TRP A 23 1.16 13.29 -22.32
N MET A 24 -0.12 12.91 -22.20
CA MET A 24 -1.26 13.82 -22.32
C MET A 24 -1.42 14.67 -21.06
N VAL A 25 -1.37 14.06 -19.88
CA VAL A 25 -1.41 14.77 -18.60
C VAL A 25 -0.20 15.70 -18.46
N CYS A 26 0.99 15.23 -18.83
CA CYS A 26 2.18 16.08 -18.88
C CYS A 26 1.99 17.30 -19.79
N ARG A 27 1.32 17.13 -20.93
CA ARG A 27 0.98 18.23 -21.85
C ARG A 27 -0.05 19.17 -21.24
N THR A 28 -1.06 18.67 -20.51
CA THR A 28 -2.03 19.51 -19.78
C THR A 28 -1.32 20.36 -18.73
N VAL A 29 -0.50 19.75 -17.87
CA VAL A 29 0.30 20.45 -16.84
C VAL A 29 1.24 21.48 -17.47
N ALA A 30 1.96 21.11 -18.54
CA ALA A 30 2.86 22.03 -19.23
C ALA A 30 2.13 23.20 -19.89
N THR A 31 0.89 22.99 -20.37
CA THR A 31 0.07 24.06 -20.93
C THR A 31 -0.40 24.99 -19.82
N LEU A 32 -0.96 24.47 -18.73
CA LEU A 32 -1.40 25.24 -17.56
C LEU A 32 -0.28 26.12 -16.98
N LEU A 33 0.89 25.54 -16.68
CA LEU A 33 2.01 26.26 -16.08
C LEU A 33 2.64 27.33 -16.99
N ARG A 34 2.34 27.30 -18.30
CA ARG A 34 2.85 28.24 -19.31
C ARG A 34 1.78 29.15 -19.89
N SER A 35 0.52 28.99 -19.49
CA SER A 35 -0.60 29.84 -19.89
C SER A 35 -0.62 31.11 -19.05
N ARG A 36 -1.23 32.17 -19.59
CA ARG A 36 -1.51 33.36 -18.78
C ARG A 36 -2.58 32.99 -17.75
N VAL A 37 -2.30 33.29 -16.50
CA VAL A 37 -3.22 33.08 -15.38
C VAL A 37 -4.49 33.91 -15.61
N SER A 38 -5.66 33.27 -15.53
CA SER A 38 -6.96 33.94 -15.65
C SER A 38 -8.01 33.26 -14.77
N ALA A 39 -9.15 33.94 -14.58
CA ALA A 39 -10.31 33.37 -13.90
C ALA A 39 -11.23 32.57 -14.83
N GLN A 40 -10.78 32.23 -16.05
CA GLN A 40 -11.61 31.47 -16.97
C GLN A 40 -11.84 30.05 -16.43
N PRO A 41 -13.09 29.55 -16.50
CA PRO A 41 -13.41 28.19 -16.10
C PRO A 41 -12.83 27.19 -17.10
N MET A 42 -12.25 26.12 -16.57
CA MET A 42 -11.66 25.02 -17.30
C MET A 42 -12.27 23.71 -16.81
N ARG A 43 -12.85 22.96 -17.74
CA ARG A 43 -13.23 21.57 -17.51
C ARG A 43 -12.05 20.66 -17.77
N VAL A 44 -11.98 19.57 -17.03
CA VAL A 44 -10.91 18.58 -17.13
C VAL A 44 -11.52 17.18 -17.21
N LEU A 45 -10.68 16.17 -17.46
CA LEU A 45 -11.10 14.78 -17.31
C LEU A 45 -10.02 14.03 -16.54
N HIS A 46 -10.37 13.48 -15.38
CA HIS A 46 -9.44 12.63 -14.66
C HIS A 46 -9.26 11.29 -15.39
N LEU A 47 -8.03 10.78 -15.45
CA LEU A 47 -7.75 9.51 -16.15
C LEU A 47 -8.51 8.31 -15.57
N ASP A 48 -8.81 8.29 -14.27
CA ASP A 48 -9.67 7.25 -13.67
C ASP A 48 -11.07 7.23 -14.30
N ASP A 49 -11.68 8.41 -14.50
CA ASP A 49 -13.00 8.51 -15.13
C ASP A 49 -12.95 8.18 -16.62
N LEU A 50 -11.86 8.50 -17.31
CA LEU A 50 -11.64 8.04 -18.68
C LEU A 50 -11.61 6.50 -18.75
N VAL A 51 -10.87 5.85 -17.87
CA VAL A 51 -10.80 4.38 -17.82
C VAL A 51 -12.17 3.78 -17.46
N ARG A 52 -12.89 4.34 -16.48
CA ARG A 52 -14.24 3.89 -16.11
C ARG A 52 -15.21 4.01 -17.28
N PHE A 53 -15.17 5.13 -18.01
CA PHE A 53 -16.00 5.30 -19.20
C PHE A 53 -15.63 4.32 -20.32
N LEU A 54 -14.34 4.06 -20.55
CA LEU A 54 -13.91 3.09 -21.56
C LEU A 54 -14.39 1.68 -21.23
N VAL A 55 -14.32 1.26 -19.97
CA VAL A 55 -14.85 -0.05 -19.54
C VAL A 55 -16.38 -0.10 -19.69
N LEU A 56 -17.08 0.98 -19.33
CA LEU A 56 -18.52 1.09 -19.55
C LEU A 56 -18.88 0.95 -21.04
N ALA A 57 -18.14 1.64 -21.92
CA ALA A 57 -18.39 1.64 -23.35
C ALA A 57 -18.23 0.25 -23.99
N LEU A 58 -17.27 -0.55 -23.50
CA LEU A 58 -17.03 -1.92 -23.99
C LEU A 58 -18.20 -2.88 -23.69
N ASN A 59 -19.06 -2.54 -22.73
CA ASN A 59 -20.20 -3.36 -22.33
C ASN A 59 -21.52 -2.90 -22.96
N THR A 60 -21.47 -2.08 -24.03
CA THR A 60 -22.66 -1.56 -24.70
C THR A 60 -22.48 -1.52 -26.22
N ASP A 61 -23.58 -1.62 -26.97
CA ASP A 61 -23.58 -1.43 -28.43
C ASP A 61 -23.72 0.04 -28.85
N ARG A 62 -23.56 0.98 -27.91
CA ARG A 62 -23.72 2.41 -28.14
C ARG A 62 -22.59 2.93 -29.03
N ASN A 63 -22.96 3.74 -30.01
CA ASN A 63 -22.06 4.33 -31.01
C ASN A 63 -22.30 5.84 -31.12
N GLY A 64 -21.50 6.53 -31.93
CA GLY A 64 -21.62 7.97 -32.14
C GLY A 64 -20.45 8.75 -31.55
N VAL A 65 -20.70 9.99 -31.12
CA VAL A 65 -19.69 10.88 -30.52
C VAL A 65 -20.10 11.21 -29.09
N VAL A 66 -19.16 11.12 -28.15
CA VAL A 66 -19.38 11.48 -26.75
C VAL A 66 -18.24 12.34 -26.23
N ASP A 67 -18.60 13.41 -25.51
CA ASP A 67 -17.66 14.34 -24.91
C ASP A 67 -17.55 14.09 -23.41
N LEU A 68 -16.34 13.78 -22.97
CA LEU A 68 -16.04 13.53 -21.57
C LEU A 68 -15.35 14.74 -20.97
N ALA A 69 -16.04 15.37 -20.02
CA ALA A 69 -15.55 16.50 -19.25
C ALA A 69 -16.30 16.53 -17.92
N THR A 70 -15.62 16.93 -16.84
CA THR A 70 -16.25 17.13 -15.54
C THR A 70 -17.47 18.06 -15.66
N PRO A 71 -18.57 17.80 -14.90
CA PRO A 71 -19.74 18.67 -14.90
C PRO A 71 -19.41 20.06 -14.35
N ASP A 72 -18.54 20.10 -13.35
CA ASP A 72 -17.99 21.31 -12.76
C ASP A 72 -16.71 21.77 -13.48
N ALA A 73 -16.25 22.96 -13.14
CA ALA A 73 -15.05 23.56 -13.72
C ALA A 73 -14.16 24.16 -12.64
N ALA A 74 -12.85 24.05 -12.84
CA ALA A 74 -11.85 24.75 -12.04
C ALA A 74 -11.41 26.03 -12.74
N ASN A 75 -11.03 27.06 -11.99
CA ASN A 75 -10.46 28.27 -12.58
C ASN A 75 -9.00 28.04 -12.98
N LEU A 76 -8.57 28.56 -14.12
CA LEU A 76 -7.17 28.46 -14.58
C LEU A 76 -6.16 28.96 -13.53
N VAL A 77 -6.49 30.04 -12.82
CA VAL A 77 -5.65 30.56 -11.71
C VAL A 77 -5.53 29.59 -10.54
N THR A 78 -6.62 28.94 -10.17
CA THR A 78 -6.61 27.95 -9.09
C THR A 78 -5.80 26.74 -9.52
N ALA A 79 -6.02 26.25 -10.75
CA ALA A 79 -5.29 25.12 -11.30
C ALA A 79 -3.78 25.39 -11.35
N TRP A 80 -3.38 26.56 -11.85
CA TRP A 80 -1.99 26.98 -11.87
C TRP A 80 -1.38 27.01 -10.47
N ARG A 81 -2.06 27.61 -9.48
CA ARG A 81 -1.56 27.70 -8.10
C ARG A 81 -1.35 26.33 -7.47
N LEU A 82 -2.33 25.43 -7.62
CA LEU A 82 -2.27 24.07 -7.06
C LEU A 82 -1.10 23.25 -7.66
N LEU A 83 -0.91 23.32 -8.97
CA LEU A 83 0.19 22.61 -9.63
C LEU A 83 1.56 23.23 -9.30
N GLN A 84 1.62 24.57 -9.22
CA GLN A 84 2.85 25.30 -8.88
C GLN A 84 3.27 25.05 -7.42
N SER A 85 2.32 24.87 -6.50
CA SER A 85 2.61 24.52 -5.10
C SER A 85 3.08 23.08 -4.92
N ALA A 86 2.67 22.17 -5.82
CA ALA A 86 3.05 20.76 -5.75
C ALA A 86 4.55 20.54 -6.03
N ASP A 87 5.08 21.17 -7.09
CA ASP A 87 6.53 21.23 -7.31
C ASP A 87 6.92 22.53 -8.05
N PRO A 88 7.54 23.51 -7.36
CA PRO A 88 7.90 24.76 -7.99
C PRO A 88 9.05 24.65 -9.01
N ARG A 89 9.74 23.51 -9.06
CA ARG A 89 10.93 23.29 -9.91
C ARG A 89 10.60 22.58 -11.22
N LEU A 90 9.31 22.35 -11.50
CA LEU A 90 8.84 21.68 -12.72
C LEU A 90 9.34 22.35 -13.99
N ARG A 91 10.11 21.61 -14.78
CA ARG A 91 10.63 22.08 -16.08
C ARG A 91 9.70 21.64 -17.20
N THR A 92 8.90 22.58 -17.74
CA THR A 92 7.88 22.30 -18.75
C THR A 92 8.26 22.69 -20.19
N HIS A 93 9.41 23.34 -20.38
CA HIS A 93 9.81 23.95 -21.67
C HIS A 93 9.94 22.95 -22.84
N ARG A 94 10.26 21.69 -22.59
CA ARG A 94 10.45 20.66 -23.63
C ARG A 94 9.16 19.97 -24.09
N ILE A 95 8.06 20.25 -23.40
CA ILE A 95 6.78 19.59 -23.58
C ILE A 95 5.92 20.45 -24.50
N ARG A 96 5.32 19.81 -25.50
CA ARG A 96 4.36 20.48 -26.39
C ARG A 96 3.17 20.96 -25.58
N ARG A 97 2.57 22.09 -25.95
CA ARG A 97 1.32 22.58 -25.34
C ARG A 97 0.12 22.09 -26.13
N TRP A 98 -1.04 22.04 -25.50
CA TRP A 98 -2.31 21.97 -26.21
C TRP A 98 -2.48 23.23 -27.07
N ALA A 99 -3.04 23.07 -28.27
CA ALA A 99 -3.39 24.19 -29.13
C ALA A 99 -4.56 24.98 -28.54
N ASP A 100 -5.51 24.26 -27.97
CA ASP A 100 -6.64 24.78 -27.21
C ASP A 100 -6.74 24.03 -25.88
N LEU A 101 -6.73 24.78 -24.79
CA LEU A 101 -6.87 24.24 -23.43
C LEU A 101 -8.33 24.30 -22.95
N LEU A 102 -9.18 25.06 -23.62
CA LEU A 102 -10.57 25.28 -23.25
C LEU A 102 -11.49 24.85 -24.41
N PRO A 103 -11.40 23.60 -24.88
CA PRO A 103 -12.24 23.14 -25.98
C PRO A 103 -13.72 23.26 -25.60
N GLN A 104 -14.56 23.64 -26.55
CA GLN A 104 -16.00 23.57 -26.39
C GLN A 104 -16.44 22.11 -26.44
N MET A 105 -17.09 21.64 -25.39
CA MET A 105 -17.48 20.24 -25.17
C MET A 105 -18.97 20.18 -24.84
N ASP A 106 -19.70 19.25 -25.46
CA ASP A 106 -21.11 18.99 -25.20
C ASP A 106 -21.28 17.80 -24.23
N THR A 107 -21.43 18.11 -22.94
CA THR A 107 -21.51 17.08 -21.90
C THR A 107 -22.87 16.39 -21.78
N ALA A 108 -23.88 16.78 -22.57
CA ALA A 108 -25.23 16.25 -22.46
C ALA A 108 -25.26 14.73 -22.71
N ALA A 109 -24.62 14.26 -23.79
CA ALA A 109 -24.60 12.84 -24.14
C ALA A 109 -24.03 11.97 -22.99
N ALA A 110 -22.91 12.39 -22.37
CA ALA A 110 -22.31 11.64 -21.27
C ALA A 110 -23.25 11.52 -20.05
N GLN A 111 -24.05 12.55 -19.76
CA GLN A 111 -24.90 12.63 -18.57
C GLN A 111 -26.29 12.04 -18.78
N GLU A 112 -26.90 12.31 -19.93
CA GLU A 112 -28.30 11.97 -20.21
C GLU A 112 -28.41 10.60 -20.88
N ASP A 113 -27.66 10.40 -21.97
CA ASP A 113 -27.71 9.14 -22.74
C ASP A 113 -26.90 8.05 -22.03
N TRP A 114 -25.68 8.39 -21.65
CA TRP A 114 -24.76 7.46 -21.03
C TRP A 114 -25.01 7.27 -19.54
N LYS A 115 -25.64 8.25 -18.88
CA LYS A 115 -25.85 8.28 -17.42
C LYS A 115 -24.54 8.08 -16.65
N PHE A 116 -23.43 8.54 -17.24
CA PHE A 116 -22.12 8.38 -16.66
C PHE A 116 -21.91 9.38 -15.52
N GLN A 117 -21.57 8.86 -14.36
CA GLN A 117 -21.22 9.67 -13.19
C GLN A 117 -19.71 9.79 -13.04
N TYR A 118 -19.23 11.03 -12.99
CA TYR A 118 -17.83 11.35 -12.77
C TYR A 118 -17.48 11.18 -11.30
N GLY A 119 -16.38 10.48 -11.02
CA GLY A 119 -15.92 10.27 -9.65
C GLY A 119 -15.16 11.47 -9.11
N TRP A 120 -14.47 12.21 -9.98
CA TRP A 120 -13.68 13.37 -9.61
C TRP A 120 -14.36 14.69 -9.94
N GLN A 121 -14.31 15.65 -9.01
CA GLN A 121 -14.54 17.05 -9.33
C GLN A 121 -13.30 17.67 -9.99
N ALA A 122 -13.49 18.75 -10.75
CA ALA A 122 -12.42 19.38 -11.52
C ALA A 122 -11.25 19.83 -10.63
N THR A 123 -11.55 20.46 -9.48
CA THR A 123 -10.50 20.94 -8.56
C THR A 123 -9.78 19.78 -7.88
N GLU A 124 -10.50 18.75 -7.44
CA GLU A 124 -9.93 17.55 -6.82
C GLU A 124 -9.02 16.80 -7.80
N ALA A 125 -9.43 16.67 -9.06
CA ALA A 125 -8.62 16.05 -10.12
C ALA A 125 -7.29 16.78 -10.36
N ILE A 126 -7.27 18.12 -10.20
CA ILE A 126 -6.04 18.92 -10.29
C ILE A 126 -5.18 18.72 -9.04
N VAL A 127 -5.77 18.63 -7.85
CA VAL A 127 -5.05 18.28 -6.61
C VAL A 127 -4.40 16.89 -6.74
N ASP A 128 -5.12 15.90 -7.29
CA ASP A 128 -4.60 14.55 -7.56
C ASP A 128 -3.44 14.57 -8.57
N THR A 129 -3.54 15.42 -9.59
CA THR A 129 -2.43 15.68 -10.53
C THR A 129 -1.21 16.24 -9.81
N GLY A 130 -1.42 17.18 -8.89
CA GLY A 130 -0.41 17.70 -7.97
C GLY A 130 0.34 16.58 -7.25
N ARG A 131 -0.41 15.61 -6.70
CA ARG A 131 0.17 14.44 -6.03
C ARG A 131 1.08 13.65 -6.97
N GLY A 132 0.67 13.46 -8.23
CA GLY A 132 1.47 12.80 -9.26
C GLY A 132 2.83 13.45 -9.54
N LEU A 133 2.95 14.77 -9.37
CA LEU A 133 4.15 15.54 -9.75
C LEU A 133 5.35 15.33 -8.81
N VAL A 134 5.10 14.94 -7.57
CA VAL A 134 6.14 14.79 -6.54
C VAL A 134 7.20 13.78 -6.98
N GLY A 135 8.48 14.17 -6.91
CA GLY A 135 9.61 13.33 -7.26
C GLY A 135 9.71 12.95 -8.75
N ARG A 136 8.95 13.60 -9.64
CA ARG A 136 8.93 13.32 -11.07
C ARG A 136 9.45 14.47 -11.92
N ARG A 137 10.06 14.11 -13.04
CA ARG A 137 10.44 15.03 -14.12
C ARG A 137 9.55 14.77 -15.33
N LEU A 138 8.84 15.79 -15.77
CA LEU A 138 8.00 15.72 -16.96
C LEU A 138 8.84 15.62 -18.24
N ASP A 139 8.44 14.74 -19.16
CA ASP A 139 9.06 14.56 -20.47
C ASP A 139 7.97 14.41 -21.57
N ARG A 140 8.39 14.40 -22.84
CA ARG A 140 7.51 14.30 -24.02
C ARG A 140 6.74 12.98 -24.08
N GLY A 141 7.33 11.90 -23.57
CA GLY A 141 6.70 10.57 -23.50
C GLY A 141 5.90 10.32 -22.24
N GLY A 142 5.78 11.31 -21.34
CA GLY A 142 5.25 11.14 -19.99
C GLY A 142 6.29 11.46 -18.92
N ALA A 143 5.89 11.41 -17.66
CA ALA A 143 6.78 11.73 -16.55
C ALA A 143 7.74 10.57 -16.26
N THR A 144 8.99 10.94 -16.00
CA THR A 144 10.04 10.02 -15.57
C THR A 144 10.34 10.25 -14.09
N ILE A 145 10.82 9.23 -13.40
CA ILE A 145 11.23 9.36 -12.00
C ILE A 145 12.46 10.26 -11.94
N GLY A 146 12.40 11.31 -11.12
CA GLY A 146 13.50 12.25 -10.93
C GLY A 146 14.66 11.62 -10.15
N SER A 147 15.85 12.23 -10.23
CA SER A 147 16.98 11.83 -9.39
C SER A 147 16.82 12.41 -7.99
N GLY A 148 16.82 11.56 -6.96
CA GLY A 148 17.01 11.97 -5.57
C GLY A 148 15.77 12.36 -4.78
N GLN A 149 14.56 12.13 -5.31
CA GLN A 149 13.32 12.09 -4.54
C GLN A 149 12.48 10.92 -5.04
N LEU A 150 11.74 10.29 -4.14
CA LEU A 150 10.87 9.18 -4.52
C LEU A 150 9.61 9.71 -5.23
N ALA A 151 9.32 9.17 -6.41
CA ALA A 151 8.06 9.42 -7.09
C ALA A 151 6.92 8.66 -6.40
N LEU A 152 5.96 9.39 -5.83
CA LEU A 152 4.75 8.87 -5.18
C LEU A 152 3.55 9.65 -5.73
N PRO A 153 2.43 9.01 -6.11
CA PRO A 153 2.14 7.58 -5.99
C PRO A 153 2.91 6.76 -7.04
N ILE A 154 3.04 5.45 -6.85
CA ILE A 154 3.67 4.54 -7.84
C ILE A 154 2.56 3.74 -8.52
N GLU A 155 2.58 3.69 -9.84
CA GLU A 155 1.67 2.86 -10.61
C GLU A 155 1.93 1.37 -10.29
N PRO A 156 0.88 0.60 -9.95
CA PRO A 156 1.01 -0.83 -9.74
C PRO A 156 1.61 -1.49 -10.98
N VAL A 157 2.71 -2.21 -10.80
CA VAL A 157 3.33 -2.96 -11.89
C VAL A 157 2.64 -4.33 -11.97
N PRO A 158 2.11 -4.74 -13.14
CA PRO A 158 1.54 -6.08 -13.30
C PRO A 158 2.54 -7.16 -12.90
N ARG A 159 2.04 -8.27 -12.37
CA ARG A 159 2.88 -9.43 -12.05
C ARG A 159 3.63 -9.83 -13.32
N SER A 160 4.96 -9.72 -13.28
CA SER A 160 5.81 -9.97 -14.43
C SER A 160 6.31 -11.41 -14.40
N PHE A 161 6.26 -12.09 -15.55
CA PHE A 161 6.99 -13.33 -15.74
C PHE A 161 8.51 -13.06 -15.68
N PRO A 162 9.35 -14.04 -15.26
CA PRO A 162 10.80 -13.86 -15.24
C PRO A 162 11.30 -13.49 -16.63
N ARG A 163 12.14 -12.45 -16.70
CA ARG A 163 12.64 -11.96 -17.99
C ARG A 163 13.85 -12.77 -18.48
N TYR A 164 14.50 -13.50 -17.58
CA TYR A 164 15.72 -14.27 -17.85
C TYR A 164 15.48 -15.78 -18.01
N GLY A 165 14.32 -16.18 -18.52
CA GLY A 165 14.07 -17.55 -19.02
C GLY A 165 14.01 -18.66 -17.96
N ALA A 166 14.01 -18.35 -16.66
CA ALA A 166 13.82 -19.34 -15.62
C ALA A 166 12.37 -19.83 -15.61
N THR A 167 12.17 -21.15 -15.66
CA THR A 167 10.86 -21.77 -15.36
C THR A 167 10.53 -21.53 -13.90
N VAL A 168 9.42 -20.85 -13.63
CA VAL A 168 8.91 -20.68 -12.27
C VAL A 168 7.93 -21.80 -11.99
N ASN A 169 8.11 -22.47 -10.85
CA ASN A 169 7.34 -23.67 -10.54
C ASN A 169 6.15 -23.34 -9.64
N SER A 170 5.09 -24.14 -9.78
CA SER A 170 4.08 -24.23 -8.72
C SER A 170 4.72 -24.78 -7.45
N VAL A 171 4.32 -24.22 -6.32
CA VAL A 171 4.87 -24.56 -5.02
C VAL A 171 4.00 -25.58 -4.29
N GLY A 172 2.68 -25.45 -4.46
CA GLY A 172 1.70 -26.28 -3.79
C GLY A 172 1.43 -27.59 -4.53
N PRO A 173 0.96 -28.63 -3.83
CA PRO A 173 0.44 -29.84 -4.43
C PRO A 173 -0.73 -29.53 -5.38
N ASP A 174 -0.97 -30.42 -6.35
CA ASP A 174 -2.11 -30.29 -7.26
C ASP A 174 -3.42 -30.13 -6.48
N GLY A 175 -4.21 -29.12 -6.86
CA GLY A 175 -5.47 -28.78 -6.20
C GLY A 175 -5.35 -27.97 -4.91
N LEU A 176 -4.13 -27.69 -4.43
CA LEU A 176 -3.90 -26.87 -3.23
C LEU A 176 -3.39 -25.46 -3.50
N GLU A 177 -3.07 -25.14 -4.74
CA GLU A 177 -2.70 -23.79 -5.17
C GLU A 177 -3.84 -22.77 -4.92
N GLY A 178 -3.49 -21.60 -4.40
CA GLY A 178 -4.41 -20.46 -4.31
C GLY A 178 -4.41 -19.62 -5.59
N GLU A 179 -5.54 -18.99 -5.93
CA GLU A 179 -5.70 -18.14 -7.12
C GLU A 179 -4.64 -17.02 -7.19
N PHE A 180 -4.19 -16.54 -6.03
CA PHE A 180 -3.26 -15.42 -5.89
C PHE A 180 -1.83 -15.82 -5.59
N ASP A 181 -1.51 -17.12 -5.61
CA ASP A 181 -0.18 -17.62 -5.24
C ASP A 181 0.91 -17.12 -6.20
N ASP A 182 2.08 -16.87 -5.63
CA ASP A 182 3.28 -16.62 -6.39
C ASP A 182 3.93 -17.95 -6.81
N ARG A 183 4.85 -17.84 -7.75
CA ARG A 183 5.65 -18.96 -8.24
C ARG A 183 7.08 -18.81 -7.72
N ILE A 184 7.78 -19.92 -7.45
CA ILE A 184 9.16 -19.90 -6.95
C ILE A 184 10.20 -20.02 -8.07
N ASP A 185 11.16 -19.09 -8.08
CA ASP A 185 12.39 -19.23 -8.85
C ASP A 185 13.33 -20.19 -8.10
N PRO A 186 13.79 -21.30 -8.71
CA PRO A 186 14.62 -22.28 -8.01
C PRO A 186 15.97 -21.72 -7.54
N ARG A 187 16.39 -20.55 -8.04
CA ARG A 187 17.59 -19.87 -7.56
C ARG A 187 17.40 -19.21 -6.19
N PHE A 188 16.15 -18.95 -5.81
CA PHE A 188 15.76 -18.30 -4.57
C PHE A 188 14.61 -19.05 -3.89
N PRO A 189 14.83 -20.30 -3.44
CA PRO A 189 13.73 -21.22 -3.14
C PRO A 189 13.14 -21.10 -1.74
N VAL A 190 13.80 -20.38 -0.82
CA VAL A 190 13.43 -20.39 0.60
C VAL A 190 12.57 -19.17 0.97
N PHE A 191 11.40 -19.45 1.52
CA PHE A 191 10.39 -18.47 1.94
C PHE A 191 9.92 -18.75 3.37
N SER A 192 9.63 -17.72 4.15
CA SER A 192 9.13 -17.87 5.53
C SER A 192 7.99 -16.90 5.85
N ALA A 193 6.93 -17.41 6.48
CA ALA A 193 5.82 -16.61 7.00
C ALA A 193 6.17 -15.94 8.36
N THR A 194 7.25 -16.40 9.01
CA THR A 194 7.64 -15.94 10.35
C THR A 194 7.86 -14.42 10.38
N GLY A 195 7.22 -13.76 11.34
CA GLY A 195 7.29 -12.31 11.53
C GLY A 195 6.30 -11.49 10.70
N LEU A 196 5.51 -12.12 9.83
CA LEU A 196 4.37 -11.48 9.16
C LEU A 196 3.02 -11.90 9.73
N THR A 197 2.95 -13.06 10.39
CA THR A 197 1.71 -13.69 10.88
C THR A 197 0.94 -12.85 11.90
N GLU A 198 1.60 -11.97 12.66
CA GLU A 198 0.91 -11.10 13.62
C GLU A 198 0.05 -10.04 12.92
N ALA A 199 0.63 -9.34 11.94
CA ALA A 199 -0.06 -8.29 11.20
C ALA A 199 -0.93 -8.83 10.05
N LEU A 200 -0.55 -9.98 9.50
CA LEU A 200 -1.19 -10.66 8.36
C LEU A 200 -1.27 -12.18 8.62
N PRO A 201 -2.17 -12.62 9.52
CA PRO A 201 -2.22 -14.02 9.95
C PRO A 201 -2.58 -15.00 8.84
N GLY A 202 -3.34 -14.56 7.83
CA GLY A 202 -3.76 -15.35 6.68
C GLY A 202 -4.63 -16.59 7.02
N PRO A 203 -5.31 -17.20 6.03
CA PRO A 203 -5.35 -16.82 4.63
C PRO A 203 -6.10 -15.49 4.47
N LEU A 204 -5.47 -14.57 3.75
CA LEU A 204 -5.96 -13.22 3.53
C LEU A 204 -7.09 -13.22 2.51
N THR A 205 -7.92 -12.18 2.56
CA THR A 205 -8.94 -11.96 1.53
C THR A 205 -8.33 -11.43 0.23
N PRO A 206 -8.93 -11.72 -0.94
CA PRO A 206 -8.52 -11.18 -2.24
C PRO A 206 -8.29 -9.66 -2.26
N MET A 207 -9.15 -8.88 -1.62
CA MET A 207 -9.00 -7.42 -1.51
C MET A 207 -7.73 -7.06 -0.74
N THR A 208 -7.47 -7.71 0.40
CA THR A 208 -6.24 -7.53 1.18
C THR A 208 -5.01 -7.93 0.37
N LEU A 209 -5.07 -9.03 -0.39
CA LEU A 209 -3.99 -9.48 -1.26
C LEU A 209 -3.68 -8.48 -2.38
N ASP A 210 -4.70 -7.84 -2.98
CA ASP A 210 -4.51 -6.79 -3.99
C ASP A 210 -3.85 -5.54 -3.39
N VAL A 211 -4.36 -5.07 -2.26
CA VAL A 211 -3.95 -3.79 -1.66
C VAL A 211 -2.64 -3.91 -0.87
N GLN A 212 -2.59 -4.79 0.13
CA GLN A 212 -1.43 -4.86 1.03
C GLN A 212 -0.22 -5.47 0.32
N MET A 213 -0.41 -6.57 -0.42
CA MET A 213 0.72 -7.19 -1.12
C MET A 213 1.15 -6.37 -2.33
N GLY A 214 0.23 -5.65 -2.99
CA GLY A 214 0.58 -4.64 -3.99
C GLY A 214 1.51 -3.57 -3.42
N GLY A 215 1.16 -3.03 -2.25
CA GLY A 215 1.93 -2.02 -1.52
C GLY A 215 3.28 -2.51 -1.01
N LEU A 216 3.32 -3.69 -0.38
CA LEU A 216 4.57 -4.31 0.11
C LEU A 216 5.53 -4.64 -1.03
N ARG A 217 5.04 -5.10 -2.19
CA ARG A 217 5.88 -5.28 -3.39
C ARG A 217 6.35 -3.93 -3.95
N ALA A 218 5.52 -2.90 -3.93
CA ALA A 218 5.93 -1.55 -4.33
C ALA A 218 7.03 -1.00 -3.40
N ALA A 219 6.92 -1.27 -2.10
CA ALA A 219 7.94 -0.96 -1.10
C ALA A 219 9.25 -1.72 -1.38
N GLY A 220 9.17 -3.02 -1.64
CA GLY A 220 10.31 -3.83 -2.09
C GLY A 220 11.00 -3.23 -3.32
N ARG A 221 10.24 -2.85 -4.35
CA ARG A 221 10.79 -2.16 -5.54
C ARG A 221 11.48 -0.84 -5.22
N ALA A 222 10.90 -0.03 -4.32
CA ALA A 222 11.49 1.22 -3.90
C ALA A 222 12.83 1.00 -3.16
N MET A 223 12.90 -0.01 -2.28
CA MET A 223 14.16 -0.43 -1.65
C MET A 223 15.16 -0.95 -2.69
N GLY A 224 14.72 -1.73 -3.69
CA GLY A 224 15.57 -2.27 -4.76
C GLY A 224 16.33 -1.19 -5.55
N ARG A 225 15.77 0.02 -5.69
CA ARG A 225 16.44 1.16 -6.34
C ARG A 225 17.63 1.71 -5.55
N ILE A 226 17.59 1.55 -4.22
CA ILE A 226 18.70 1.92 -3.33
C ILE A 226 19.82 0.89 -3.46
N LEU A 227 19.45 -0.38 -3.54
CA LEU A 227 20.38 -1.50 -3.55
C LEU A 227 21.15 -1.59 -4.88
N ALA A 228 22.43 -1.96 -4.81
CA ALA A 228 23.24 -2.32 -5.97
C ALA A 228 23.14 -3.83 -6.24
N LEU A 229 21.92 -4.35 -6.39
CA LEU A 229 21.69 -5.76 -6.70
C LEU A 229 22.08 -6.06 -8.16
N GLY A 230 22.79 -7.17 -8.38
CA GLY A 230 22.93 -7.73 -9.74
C GLY A 230 21.55 -7.99 -10.35
N ALA A 231 21.42 -7.88 -11.69
CA ALA A 231 20.12 -7.84 -12.37
C ALA A 231 19.16 -8.99 -12.03
N VAL A 232 19.70 -10.19 -11.81
CA VAL A 232 18.93 -11.38 -11.41
C VAL A 232 18.32 -11.23 -10.02
N VAL A 233 19.12 -10.80 -9.04
CA VAL A 233 18.67 -10.61 -7.64
C VAL A 233 17.74 -9.41 -7.55
N ALA A 234 18.02 -8.34 -8.29
CA ALA A 234 17.14 -7.18 -8.39
C ALA A 234 15.74 -7.60 -8.86
N GLN A 235 15.66 -8.42 -9.93
CA GLN A 235 14.38 -8.92 -10.40
C GLN A 235 13.66 -9.78 -9.36
N GLU A 236 14.36 -10.70 -8.69
CA GLU A 236 13.75 -11.53 -7.66
C GLU A 236 13.22 -10.67 -6.50
N TRP A 237 14.04 -9.75 -6.01
CA TRP A 237 13.67 -8.84 -4.93
C TRP A 237 12.44 -7.99 -5.30
N GLU A 238 12.42 -7.40 -6.49
CA GLU A 238 11.31 -6.57 -6.97
C GLU A 238 10.00 -7.35 -7.16
N SER A 239 10.09 -8.66 -7.40
CA SER A 239 8.95 -9.53 -7.67
C SER A 239 8.43 -10.23 -6.41
N ARG A 240 9.34 -10.74 -5.56
CA ARG A 240 9.09 -11.73 -4.51
C ARG A 240 9.95 -11.56 -3.26
N ALA A 241 10.46 -10.35 -2.96
CA ALA A 241 11.01 -10.07 -1.63
C ALA A 241 9.98 -10.40 -0.52
N ILE A 242 8.70 -10.19 -0.84
CA ILE A 242 7.55 -10.76 -0.12
C ILE A 242 6.65 -11.43 -1.19
N ALA A 243 6.34 -12.71 -0.98
CA ALA A 243 5.52 -13.54 -1.85
C ALA A 243 4.23 -13.98 -1.15
N VAL A 244 3.28 -14.56 -1.90
CA VAL A 244 2.03 -15.13 -1.37
C VAL A 244 1.99 -16.63 -1.68
N PHE A 245 1.71 -17.46 -0.69
CA PHE A 245 1.39 -18.88 -0.88
C PHE A 245 0.21 -19.25 0.02
N GLY A 246 -0.80 -19.94 -0.52
CA GLY A 246 -2.02 -20.27 0.20
C GLY A 246 -2.69 -19.05 0.85
N HIS A 247 -2.70 -17.91 0.16
CA HIS A 247 -3.19 -16.61 0.66
C HIS A 247 -2.47 -16.10 1.93
N ARG A 248 -1.27 -16.60 2.23
CA ARG A 248 -0.43 -16.13 3.34
C ARG A 248 0.81 -15.43 2.78
N PRO A 249 1.26 -14.32 3.39
CA PRO A 249 2.46 -13.65 2.96
C PRO A 249 3.72 -14.33 3.51
N TYR A 250 4.76 -14.42 2.69
CA TYR A 250 6.06 -14.99 3.04
C TYR A 250 7.19 -14.04 2.65
N VAL A 251 8.16 -13.85 3.53
CA VAL A 251 9.44 -13.21 3.20
C VAL A 251 10.29 -14.16 2.37
N GLY A 252 10.78 -13.72 1.21
CA GLY A 252 11.73 -14.47 0.39
C GLY A 252 13.13 -14.48 1.01
N VAL A 253 13.39 -15.42 1.92
CA VAL A 253 14.63 -15.52 2.72
C VAL A 253 15.86 -15.55 1.81
N SER A 254 15.85 -16.36 0.75
CA SER A 254 16.97 -16.48 -0.21
C SER A 254 17.36 -15.15 -0.86
N ALA A 255 16.39 -14.35 -1.30
CA ALA A 255 16.67 -13.04 -1.89
C ALA A 255 17.07 -12.01 -0.82
N ASN A 256 16.47 -12.09 0.38
CA ASN A 256 16.70 -11.16 1.47
C ASN A 256 18.12 -11.22 2.03
N ILE A 257 18.71 -12.42 2.16
CA ILE A 257 20.09 -12.54 2.65
C ILE A 257 21.11 -11.91 1.68
N VAL A 258 20.85 -11.96 0.36
CA VAL A 258 21.72 -11.32 -0.63
C VAL A 258 21.58 -9.80 -0.57
N ALA A 259 20.38 -9.29 -0.32
CA ALA A 259 20.13 -7.87 -0.14
C ALA A 259 20.75 -7.31 1.16
N ALA A 260 20.68 -8.07 2.25
CA ALA A 260 21.24 -7.69 3.54
C ALA A 260 22.75 -7.38 3.47
N SER A 261 23.49 -8.13 2.65
CA SER A 261 24.93 -7.89 2.44
C SER A 261 25.25 -6.53 1.80
N GLN A 262 24.24 -5.82 1.28
CA GLN A 262 24.38 -4.52 0.61
C GLN A 262 23.91 -3.34 1.47
N LEU A 263 23.21 -3.59 2.58
CA LEU A 263 22.62 -2.54 3.43
C LEU A 263 23.40 -2.35 4.73
N PRO A 264 23.79 -1.11 5.08
CA PRO A 264 24.35 -0.83 6.39
C PRO A 264 23.37 -1.18 7.52
N GLY A 265 23.87 -1.87 8.56
CA GLY A 265 23.11 -2.20 9.78
C GLY A 265 22.16 -3.39 9.63
N TRP A 266 22.21 -4.09 8.49
CA TRP A 266 21.48 -5.33 8.26
C TRP A 266 22.41 -6.52 8.51
N ASP A 267 21.87 -7.57 9.11
CA ASP A 267 22.64 -8.76 9.50
C ASP A 267 21.99 -10.02 8.93
N GLU A 268 22.74 -10.74 8.08
CA GLU A 268 22.31 -12.01 7.47
C GLU A 268 21.99 -13.07 8.53
N GLN A 269 22.74 -13.13 9.64
CA GLN A 269 22.49 -14.09 10.71
C GLN A 269 21.23 -13.75 11.49
N ALA A 270 20.98 -12.46 11.76
CA ALA A 270 19.75 -12.00 12.39
C ALA A 270 18.51 -12.33 11.53
N ILE A 271 18.61 -12.12 10.20
CA ILE A 271 17.55 -12.49 9.25
C ILE A 271 17.29 -14.00 9.29
N THR A 272 18.34 -14.81 9.20
CA THR A 272 18.23 -16.28 9.19
C THR A 272 17.60 -16.78 10.48
N ARG A 273 18.14 -16.36 11.64
CA ARG A 273 17.63 -16.76 12.96
C ARG A 273 16.17 -16.36 13.14
N ARG A 274 15.80 -15.16 12.69
CA ARG A 274 14.43 -14.67 12.83
C ARG A 274 13.44 -15.38 11.93
N THR A 275 13.81 -15.58 10.66
CA THR A 275 12.89 -16.12 9.64
C THR A 275 12.81 -17.63 9.67
N LEU A 276 13.85 -18.32 10.11
CA LEU A 276 13.88 -19.78 10.11
C LEU A 276 13.88 -20.38 11.52
N GLY A 277 14.20 -19.60 12.56
CA GLY A 277 14.37 -20.13 13.91
C GLY A 277 15.45 -21.21 13.92
N ASP A 278 15.10 -22.38 14.46
CA ASP A 278 15.96 -23.58 14.48
C ASP A 278 15.85 -24.43 13.19
N HIS A 279 14.98 -24.06 12.24
CA HIS A 279 14.83 -24.80 10.99
C HIS A 279 15.97 -24.48 10.04
N GLN A 280 16.77 -25.48 9.64
CA GLN A 280 17.82 -25.31 8.65
C GLN A 280 17.41 -25.95 7.32
N PRO A 281 17.33 -25.20 6.20
CA PRO A 281 16.86 -25.72 4.93
C PRO A 281 17.84 -26.77 4.36
N PRO A 282 17.35 -27.92 3.85
CA PRO A 282 18.18 -29.03 3.37
C PRO A 282 19.20 -28.66 2.30
N THR A 283 18.83 -27.79 1.37
CA THR A 283 19.66 -27.45 0.19
C THR A 283 20.47 -26.16 0.39
N GLY A 284 20.39 -25.55 1.58
CA GLY A 284 20.93 -24.23 1.85
C GLY A 284 20.13 -23.09 1.20
N LEU A 285 20.40 -21.85 1.61
CA LEU A 285 19.61 -20.68 1.21
C LEU A 285 19.81 -20.24 -0.25
N LEU A 286 20.94 -20.63 -0.86
CA LEU A 286 21.33 -20.28 -2.24
C LEU A 286 21.92 -21.52 -2.91
N PRO A 287 21.08 -22.41 -3.48
CA PRO A 287 21.53 -23.72 -3.97
C PRO A 287 22.56 -23.65 -5.10
N PHE A 288 22.57 -22.54 -5.86
CA PHE A 288 23.55 -22.29 -6.93
C PHE A 288 24.72 -21.39 -6.49
N GLY A 289 24.91 -21.20 -5.19
CA GLY A 289 25.92 -20.32 -4.62
C GLY A 289 25.52 -18.84 -4.63
N ARG A 290 26.37 -17.99 -4.02
CA ARG A 290 26.14 -16.55 -4.00
C ARG A 290 26.25 -15.99 -5.42
N PRO A 291 25.26 -15.20 -5.89
CA PRO A 291 25.37 -14.55 -7.20
C PRO A 291 26.61 -13.65 -7.22
N GLN A 292 27.29 -13.59 -8.37
CA GLN A 292 28.47 -12.73 -8.54
C GLN A 292 28.04 -11.26 -8.42
N MET A 293 28.31 -10.69 -7.24
CA MET A 293 28.20 -9.26 -6.98
C MET A 293 29.57 -8.62 -7.28
N ALA A 294 29.58 -7.32 -7.59
CA ALA A 294 30.84 -6.60 -7.83
C ALA A 294 31.80 -6.76 -6.64
N GLY A 295 32.92 -7.45 -6.83
CA GLY A 295 33.94 -7.71 -5.81
C GLY A 295 35.09 -6.69 -5.81
N GLY A 296 35.93 -6.70 -4.76
CA GLY A 296 37.14 -5.86 -4.69
C GLY A 296 36.87 -4.36 -4.72
N ALA A 297 37.68 -3.59 -5.45
CA ALA A 297 37.51 -2.15 -5.59
C ALA A 297 36.13 -1.75 -6.16
N LEU A 298 35.57 -2.57 -7.06
CA LEU A 298 34.22 -2.36 -7.62
C LEU A 298 33.12 -2.55 -6.56
N GLY A 299 33.31 -3.47 -5.60
CA GLY A 299 32.43 -3.63 -4.45
C GLY A 299 32.48 -2.46 -3.48
N SER A 300 33.66 -1.87 -3.28
CA SER A 300 33.80 -0.64 -2.50
C SER A 300 33.10 0.55 -3.19
N VAL A 301 33.21 0.67 -4.51
CA VAL A 301 32.49 1.69 -5.30
C VAL A 301 30.98 1.46 -5.22
N ALA A 302 30.51 0.21 -5.32
CA ALA A 302 29.10 -0.13 -5.18
C ALA A 302 28.54 0.32 -3.82
N LYS A 303 29.27 0.07 -2.72
CA LYS A 303 28.87 0.54 -1.38
C LYS A 303 28.77 2.07 -1.32
N VAL A 304 29.74 2.80 -1.86
CA VAL A 304 29.70 4.27 -1.94
C VAL A 304 28.49 4.76 -2.73
N VAL A 305 28.18 4.13 -3.88
CA VAL A 305 27.02 4.47 -4.69
C VAL A 305 25.71 4.20 -3.95
N VAL A 306 25.59 3.07 -3.25
CA VAL A 306 24.42 2.74 -2.41
C VAL A 306 24.25 3.78 -1.30
N THR A 307 25.33 4.15 -0.59
CA THR A 307 25.28 5.18 0.44
C THR A 307 24.85 6.53 -0.12
N ALA A 308 25.42 6.96 -1.26
CA ALA A 308 25.04 8.22 -1.91
C ALA A 308 23.58 8.24 -2.38
N ARG A 309 23.09 7.14 -2.96
CA ARG A 309 21.68 6.98 -3.37
C ARG A 309 20.74 6.99 -2.17
N SER A 310 21.11 6.28 -1.10
CA SER A 310 20.37 6.25 0.17
C SER A 310 20.25 7.65 0.74
N LEU A 311 21.37 8.37 0.92
CA LEU A 311 21.37 9.73 1.46
C LEU A 311 20.55 10.69 0.59
N SER A 312 20.60 10.55 -0.73
CA SER A 312 19.80 11.40 -1.61
C SER A 312 18.31 11.11 -1.47
N LEU A 313 17.89 9.84 -1.49
CA LEU A 313 16.47 9.45 -1.41
C LEU A 313 15.88 9.71 -0.02
N LEU A 314 16.66 9.47 1.04
CA LEU A 314 16.22 9.63 2.42
C LEU A 314 16.20 11.11 2.87
N ARG A 315 16.86 12.02 2.13
CA ARG A 315 16.92 13.46 2.46
C ARG A 315 15.54 14.07 2.71
N HIS A 316 14.53 13.64 1.95
CA HIS A 316 13.16 14.17 2.02
C HIS A 316 12.22 13.31 2.86
N LEU A 317 12.67 12.15 3.36
CA LEU A 317 11.81 11.14 3.97
C LEU A 317 10.96 11.68 5.13
N ARG A 318 11.54 12.53 5.99
CA ARG A 318 10.80 13.15 7.10
C ARG A 318 9.71 14.10 6.60
N ALA A 319 10.01 14.96 5.64
CA ALA A 319 9.03 15.89 5.07
C ALA A 319 7.93 15.14 4.31
N ASP A 320 8.31 14.11 3.53
CA ASP A 320 7.37 13.25 2.81
C ASP A 320 6.46 12.49 3.77
N THR A 321 6.98 12.02 4.91
CA THR A 321 6.18 11.37 5.96
C THR A 321 5.21 12.35 6.62
N GLN A 322 5.65 13.58 6.91
CA GLN A 322 4.77 14.61 7.47
C GLN A 322 3.66 15.02 6.49
N ALA A 323 3.99 15.16 5.20
CA ALA A 323 3.00 15.42 4.16
C ALA A 323 1.99 14.28 4.02
N TYR A 324 2.44 13.03 4.17
CA TYR A 324 1.58 11.85 4.16
C TYR A 324 0.63 11.80 5.37
N VAL A 325 1.12 12.14 6.57
CA VAL A 325 0.29 12.27 7.78
C VAL A 325 -0.74 13.38 7.62
N ALA A 326 -0.34 14.54 7.12
CA ALA A 326 -1.26 15.66 6.86
C ALA A 326 -2.33 15.29 5.83
N ALA A 327 -1.97 14.51 4.80
CA ALA A 327 -2.92 13.99 3.83
C ALA A 327 -3.95 13.06 4.48
N ALA A 328 -3.57 12.21 5.43
CA ALA A 328 -4.52 11.32 6.11
C ALA A 328 -5.58 12.11 6.89
N SER A 329 -5.21 13.25 7.47
CA SER A 329 -6.17 14.16 8.12
C SER A 329 -7.05 14.91 7.11
N ALA A 330 -6.46 15.38 6.00
CA ALA A 330 -7.19 16.17 4.99
C ALA A 330 -8.14 15.32 4.12
N GLU A 331 -7.83 14.03 3.93
CA GLU A 331 -8.59 13.10 3.08
C GLU A 331 -9.53 12.20 3.88
N HIS A 332 -9.57 12.35 5.21
CA HIS A 332 -10.51 11.64 6.09
C HIS A 332 -11.95 11.99 5.72
N VAL A 333 -12.79 10.96 5.61
CA VAL A 333 -14.23 11.10 5.38
C VAL A 333 -14.95 10.18 6.36
N ASP A 334 -15.78 10.75 7.21
CA ASP A 334 -16.53 9.97 8.19
C ASP A 334 -17.66 9.14 7.55
N ALA A 335 -18.27 8.24 8.32
CA ALA A 335 -19.31 7.34 7.82
C ALA A 335 -20.56 8.09 7.29
N GLY A 336 -20.93 9.21 7.90
CA GLY A 336 -22.05 10.03 7.44
C GLY A 336 -21.73 10.66 6.09
N GLN A 337 -20.55 11.27 5.98
CA GLN A 337 -20.08 11.87 4.73
C GLN A 337 -19.91 10.82 3.62
N LEU A 338 -19.42 9.61 3.91
CA LEU A 338 -19.32 8.52 2.94
C LEU A 338 -20.69 8.14 2.36
N SER A 339 -21.75 8.12 3.19
CA SER A 339 -23.10 7.81 2.75
C SER A 339 -23.69 8.85 1.79
N GLU A 340 -23.23 10.10 1.87
CA GLU A 340 -23.66 11.21 1.00
C GLU A 340 -22.90 11.26 -0.34
N LEU A 341 -21.74 10.61 -0.44
CA LEU A 341 -20.95 10.62 -1.67
C LEU A 341 -21.68 9.90 -2.81
N PRO A 342 -21.60 10.43 -4.05
CA PRO A 342 -22.00 9.66 -5.24
C PRO A 342 -21.21 8.36 -5.35
N GLU A 343 -21.84 7.34 -5.93
CA GLU A 343 -21.20 6.02 -6.09
C GLU A 343 -19.89 6.12 -6.89
N ALA A 344 -19.88 6.94 -7.94
CA ALA A 344 -18.67 7.22 -8.72
C ALA A 344 -17.52 7.79 -7.90
N SER A 345 -17.82 8.63 -6.90
CA SER A 345 -16.82 9.21 -6.01
C SER A 345 -16.25 8.16 -5.06
N LEU A 346 -17.06 7.21 -4.58
CA LEU A 346 -16.58 6.06 -3.82
C LEU A 346 -15.65 5.17 -4.66
N GLU A 347 -16.00 4.90 -5.92
CA GLU A 347 -15.20 4.08 -6.83
C GLU A 347 -13.80 4.65 -7.09
N VAL A 348 -13.69 5.96 -7.33
CA VAL A 348 -12.37 6.59 -7.51
C VAL A 348 -11.62 6.74 -6.18
N ARG A 349 -12.34 6.89 -5.06
CA ARG A 349 -11.76 6.91 -3.70
C ARG A 349 -11.09 5.58 -3.36
N VAL A 350 -11.65 4.43 -3.77
CA VAL A 350 -10.99 3.12 -3.60
C VAL A 350 -9.58 3.11 -4.21
N ARG A 351 -9.43 3.62 -5.45
CA ARG A 351 -8.13 3.69 -6.13
C ARG A 351 -7.17 4.68 -5.47
N LEU A 352 -7.68 5.84 -5.05
CA LEU A 352 -6.92 6.83 -4.29
C LEU A 352 -6.35 6.23 -3.00
N LEU A 353 -7.19 5.55 -2.22
CA LEU A 353 -6.82 4.96 -0.93
C LEU A 353 -5.84 3.79 -1.11
N ARG A 354 -6.02 2.95 -2.12
CA ARG A 354 -5.04 1.91 -2.50
C ARG A 354 -3.66 2.53 -2.78
N ASP A 355 -3.61 3.61 -3.56
CA ASP A 355 -2.35 4.33 -3.84
C ASP A 355 -1.74 4.96 -2.58
N ARG A 356 -2.57 5.48 -1.66
CA ARG A 356 -2.11 5.99 -0.36
C ARG A 356 -1.51 4.88 0.50
N ILE A 357 -2.15 3.72 0.59
CA ILE A 357 -1.64 2.56 1.32
C ILE A 357 -0.29 2.10 0.73
N HIS A 358 -0.19 2.01 -0.60
CA HIS A 358 1.07 1.70 -1.27
C HIS A 358 2.17 2.73 -0.96
N GLN A 359 1.83 4.03 -1.00
CA GLN A 359 2.73 5.11 -0.60
C GLN A 359 3.23 4.92 0.85
N GLY A 360 2.32 4.60 1.76
CA GLY A 360 2.62 4.35 3.16
C GLY A 360 3.63 3.23 3.36
N TRP A 361 3.41 2.08 2.72
CA TRP A 361 4.35 0.96 2.80
C TRP A 361 5.74 1.29 2.29
N ILE A 362 5.82 2.09 1.22
CA ILE A 362 7.11 2.56 0.71
C ILE A 362 7.81 3.46 1.73
N LEU A 363 7.09 4.42 2.34
CA LEU A 363 7.66 5.30 3.37
C LEU A 363 8.15 4.52 4.59
N THR A 364 7.36 3.55 5.05
CA THR A 364 7.74 2.65 6.16
C THR A 364 9.01 1.87 5.82
N ALA A 365 9.11 1.32 4.61
CA ALA A 365 10.29 0.59 4.16
C ALA A 365 11.56 1.46 4.06
N LEU A 366 11.43 2.71 3.61
CA LEU A 366 12.54 3.66 3.61
C LEU A 366 13.02 3.99 5.02
N TRP A 367 12.10 4.09 5.99
CA TRP A 367 12.46 4.26 7.40
C TRP A 367 13.14 3.02 8.00
N VAL A 368 12.85 1.81 7.51
CA VAL A 368 13.60 0.59 7.89
C VAL A 368 15.05 0.70 7.42
N ILE A 369 15.30 1.18 6.20
CA ILE A 369 16.66 1.44 5.70
C ILE A 369 17.35 2.50 6.56
N ASP A 370 16.68 3.62 6.83
CA ASP A 370 17.23 4.71 7.66
C ASP A 370 17.57 4.25 9.08
N THR A 371 16.73 3.40 9.68
CA THR A 371 16.98 2.78 10.99
C THR A 371 18.24 1.93 10.96
N GLY A 372 18.43 1.12 9.91
CA GLY A 372 19.65 0.31 9.72
C GLY A 372 20.90 1.18 9.56
N ILE A 373 20.85 2.23 8.74
CA ILE A 373 21.97 3.17 8.55
C ILE A 373 22.31 3.89 9.87
N THR A 374 21.29 4.35 10.59
CA THR A 374 21.46 4.99 11.90
C THR A 374 22.09 4.02 12.89
N ALA A 375 21.63 2.77 12.95
CA ALA A 375 22.23 1.76 13.81
C ALA A 375 23.70 1.49 13.47
N ALA A 376 24.05 1.31 12.18
CA ALA A 376 25.42 1.04 11.73
C ALA A 376 26.39 2.18 12.05
N THR A 377 25.93 3.43 11.93
CA THR A 377 26.75 4.59 12.32
C THR A 377 26.97 4.66 13.83
N LEU A 378 26.04 4.14 14.62
CA LEU A 378 26.11 4.08 16.08
C LEU A 378 26.84 2.83 16.62
N GLU A 379 27.00 1.76 15.84
CA GLU A 379 27.74 0.55 16.23
C GLU A 379 29.22 0.80 16.58
N HIS A 380 29.80 1.92 16.13
CA HIS A 380 31.10 2.42 16.61
C HIS A 380 31.11 2.76 18.12
N THR A 381 29.96 2.63 18.81
CA THR A 381 29.78 2.82 20.26
C THR A 381 29.15 1.60 20.98
N HIS A 382 29.24 0.38 20.42
CA HIS A 382 28.76 -0.89 21.00
C HIS A 382 27.22 -1.06 21.14
N ALA A 383 26.40 -0.40 20.33
CA ALA A 383 24.95 -0.65 20.30
C ALA A 383 24.58 -1.78 19.31
N LYS A 384 24.27 -2.97 19.81
CA LYS A 384 23.81 -4.15 19.03
C LYS A 384 22.34 -4.03 18.59
N SER A 385 21.99 -3.16 17.64
CA SER A 385 20.64 -3.18 17.06
C SER A 385 20.69 -3.32 15.54
N SER A 386 20.68 -4.55 15.04
CA SER A 386 20.62 -4.84 13.60
C SER A 386 19.16 -4.94 13.12
N VAL A 387 18.93 -4.60 11.84
CA VAL A 387 17.64 -4.83 11.17
C VAL A 387 17.56 -6.29 10.75
N SER A 388 16.48 -6.97 11.19
CA SER A 388 16.29 -8.41 10.99
C SER A 388 15.51 -8.76 9.71
N GLY A 389 15.58 -7.91 8.68
CA GLY A 389 15.01 -8.17 7.34
C GLY A 389 13.83 -7.27 6.96
N ILE A 390 13.27 -7.52 5.77
CA ILE A 390 12.17 -6.71 5.21
C ILE A 390 10.85 -6.85 6.00
N GLY A 391 10.65 -7.95 6.74
CA GLY A 391 9.46 -8.15 7.56
C GLY A 391 9.25 -7.10 8.67
N VAL A 392 10.34 -6.40 9.07
CA VAL A 392 10.31 -5.30 10.05
C VAL A 392 9.39 -4.14 9.60
N ILE A 393 9.03 -4.07 8.31
CA ILE A 393 8.03 -3.14 7.79
C ILE A 393 6.69 -3.26 8.54
N MET A 394 6.29 -4.48 8.94
CA MET A 394 5.00 -4.75 9.56
C MET A 394 4.99 -4.62 11.10
N GLU A 395 6.15 -4.41 11.72
CA GLU A 395 6.24 -4.34 13.18
C GLU A 395 5.70 -3.02 13.71
N SER A 396 4.92 -3.07 14.79
CA SER A 396 4.40 -1.86 15.43
C SER A 396 4.42 -2.00 16.95
N GLY A 397 4.97 -0.99 17.63
CA GLY A 397 4.88 -0.86 19.09
C GLY A 397 3.75 0.04 19.56
N ARG A 398 2.96 0.61 18.64
CA ARG A 398 2.03 1.71 18.93
C ARG A 398 0.88 1.31 19.83
N VAL A 399 0.31 0.11 19.63
CA VAL A 399 -0.84 -0.37 20.44
C VAL A 399 -0.41 -0.45 21.90
N ALA A 400 0.67 -1.18 22.19
CA ALA A 400 1.23 -1.31 23.53
C ALA A 400 1.57 0.06 24.15
N ALA A 401 2.21 0.96 23.38
CA ALA A 401 2.59 2.27 23.87
C ALA A 401 1.37 3.12 24.29
N VAL A 402 0.29 3.12 23.50
CA VAL A 402 -0.92 3.91 23.78
C VAL A 402 -1.80 3.24 24.83
N SER A 403 -1.81 1.91 24.92
CA SER A 403 -2.60 1.18 25.92
C SER A 403 -1.89 1.00 27.27
N THR A 404 -0.74 1.66 27.50
CA THR A 404 0.06 1.51 28.73
C THR A 404 -0.77 1.80 29.98
N ASP A 405 -1.45 2.95 30.02
CA ASP A 405 -2.25 3.36 31.20
C ASP A 405 -3.35 2.34 31.51
N LEU A 406 -4.06 1.86 30.48
CA LEU A 406 -5.06 0.80 30.64
C LEU A 406 -4.42 -0.49 31.16
N THR A 407 -3.28 -0.87 30.60
CA THR A 407 -2.54 -2.08 30.99
C THR A 407 -2.09 -2.01 32.45
N ASP A 408 -1.61 -0.86 32.91
CA ASP A 408 -1.15 -0.65 34.29
C ASP A 408 -2.31 -0.69 35.29
N ILE A 409 -3.47 -0.10 34.94
CA ILE A 409 -4.69 -0.20 35.76
C ILE A 409 -5.13 -1.67 35.89
N LEU A 410 -5.16 -2.42 34.77
CA LEU A 410 -5.52 -3.83 34.79
C LEU A 410 -4.50 -4.69 35.55
N ARG A 411 -3.21 -4.37 35.47
CA ARG A 411 -2.16 -5.10 36.21
C ARG A 411 -2.30 -4.93 37.72
N ALA A 412 -2.78 -3.76 38.17
CA ALA A 412 -2.97 -3.46 39.58
C ALA A 412 -4.23 -4.13 40.20
N ASP A 413 -5.19 -4.60 39.39
CA ASP A 413 -6.47 -5.14 39.84
C ASP A 413 -6.80 -6.48 39.14
N ALA A 414 -6.54 -7.59 39.84
CA ALA A 414 -6.71 -8.94 39.29
C ALA A 414 -8.17 -9.30 38.91
N PRO A 415 -9.20 -8.99 39.72
CA PRO A 415 -10.60 -9.08 39.29
C PRO A 415 -10.91 -8.29 38.02
N LEU A 416 -10.46 -7.05 37.93
CA LEU A 416 -10.68 -6.21 36.75
C LEU A 416 -9.96 -6.76 35.51
N CYS A 417 -8.73 -7.27 35.68
CA CYS A 417 -7.99 -7.97 34.64
C CYS A 417 -8.72 -9.22 34.14
N ALA A 418 -9.38 -9.98 35.01
CA ALA A 418 -10.16 -11.15 34.63
C ALA A 418 -11.36 -10.76 33.74
N LEU A 419 -12.13 -9.73 34.13
CA LEU A 419 -13.22 -9.18 33.32
C LEU A 419 -12.72 -8.66 31.97
N ALA A 420 -11.54 -8.05 31.94
CA ALA A 420 -10.93 -7.55 30.72
C ALA A 420 -10.51 -8.67 29.76
N ARG A 421 -10.05 -9.83 30.25
CA ARG A 421 -9.76 -11.01 29.41
C ARG A 421 -11.00 -11.60 28.74
N GLU A 422 -12.16 -11.42 29.35
CA GLU A 422 -13.45 -11.81 28.78
C GLU A 422 -14.02 -10.76 27.81
N GLY A 423 -13.33 -9.62 27.63
CA GLY A 423 -13.81 -8.54 26.76
C GLY A 423 -15.02 -7.79 27.32
N ASN A 424 -15.30 -7.85 28.63
CA ASN A 424 -16.52 -7.33 29.23
C ASN A 424 -16.46 -5.80 29.47
N VAL A 425 -16.60 -5.04 28.39
CA VAL A 425 -16.51 -3.56 28.40
C VAL A 425 -17.54 -2.93 29.35
N ASP A 426 -18.77 -3.44 29.39
CA ASP A 426 -19.83 -2.89 30.26
C ASP A 426 -19.49 -3.06 31.74
N SER A 427 -18.92 -4.19 32.13
CA SER A 427 -18.47 -4.41 33.51
C SER A 427 -17.28 -3.53 33.87
N ILE A 428 -16.34 -3.31 32.95
CA ILE A 428 -15.25 -2.33 33.15
C ILE A 428 -15.83 -0.93 33.40
N ARG A 429 -16.79 -0.50 32.59
CA ARG A 429 -17.47 0.80 32.73
C ARG A 429 -18.23 0.95 34.04
N ALA A 430 -18.88 -0.12 34.51
CA ALA A 430 -19.63 -0.10 35.76
C ALA A 430 -18.73 -0.11 37.00
N LEU A 431 -17.60 -0.84 36.97
CA LEU A 431 -16.78 -1.11 38.15
C LEU A 431 -15.57 -0.19 38.30
N SER A 432 -15.04 0.35 37.20
CA SER A 432 -13.83 1.17 37.21
C SER A 432 -13.90 2.33 36.22
N PRO A 433 -14.31 3.53 36.69
CA PRO A 433 -14.33 4.73 35.86
C PRO A 433 -12.95 5.09 35.27
N SER A 434 -11.86 4.79 35.98
CA SER A 434 -10.50 5.04 35.49
C SER A 434 -10.10 4.10 34.36
N ALA A 435 -10.40 2.80 34.46
CA ALA A 435 -10.14 1.84 33.38
C ALA A 435 -11.02 2.14 32.16
N ALA A 436 -12.28 2.53 32.37
CA ALA A 436 -13.17 2.96 31.31
C ALA A 436 -12.64 4.18 30.57
N ALA A 437 -12.23 5.23 31.30
CA ALA A 437 -11.63 6.41 30.70
C ALA A 437 -10.33 6.11 29.94
N ALA A 438 -9.48 5.23 30.47
CA ALA A 438 -8.26 4.79 29.80
C ALA A 438 -8.55 3.99 28.52
N LEU A 439 -9.56 3.11 28.54
CA LEU A 439 -10.03 2.38 27.36
C LEU A 439 -10.58 3.34 26.30
N ASP A 440 -11.48 4.25 26.67
CA ASP A 440 -12.09 5.19 25.72
C ASP A 440 -11.02 6.14 25.13
N ALA A 441 -10.05 6.59 25.92
CA ALA A 441 -8.92 7.41 25.45
C ALA A 441 -8.00 6.64 24.49
N ALA A 442 -7.77 5.35 24.74
CA ALA A 442 -6.98 4.51 23.86
C ALA A 442 -7.73 4.20 22.56
N VAL A 443 -9.03 3.89 22.61
CA VAL A 443 -9.88 3.68 21.42
C VAL A 443 -9.98 4.94 20.57
N ALA A 444 -10.08 6.13 21.17
CA ALA A 444 -10.08 7.39 20.41
C ALA A 444 -8.81 7.58 19.57
N GLN A 445 -7.67 7.06 20.02
CA GLN A 445 -6.39 7.14 19.30
C GLN A 445 -6.13 5.95 18.37
N LEU A 446 -6.61 4.76 18.74
CA LEU A 446 -6.32 3.48 18.09
C LEU A 446 -7.54 2.90 17.36
N GLY A 447 -8.63 3.64 17.18
CA GLY A 447 -9.87 3.12 16.61
C GLY A 447 -9.69 2.49 15.22
N HIS A 448 -8.69 2.93 14.45
CA HIS A 448 -8.30 2.36 13.15
C HIS A 448 -7.42 1.10 13.24
N ARG A 449 -6.84 0.81 14.40
CA ARG A 449 -5.92 -0.31 14.68
C ARG A 449 -6.70 -1.57 15.08
N GLY A 450 -6.04 -2.72 15.08
CA GLY A 450 -6.67 -4.00 15.43
C GLY A 450 -5.71 -5.19 15.38
N SER A 451 -6.19 -6.37 15.78
CA SER A 451 -5.45 -7.62 15.58
C SER A 451 -5.46 -8.01 14.10
N GLY A 452 -4.30 -8.29 13.51
CA GLY A 452 -4.19 -8.52 12.07
C GLY A 452 -4.70 -7.34 11.24
N GLU A 453 -4.47 -6.11 11.70
CA GLU A 453 -5.04 -4.86 11.19
C GLU A 453 -4.87 -4.58 9.69
N ALA A 454 -3.92 -5.24 9.04
CA ALA A 454 -3.72 -5.12 7.60
C ALA A 454 -4.73 -5.96 6.80
N GLU A 455 -5.35 -6.99 7.39
CA GLU A 455 -6.50 -7.69 6.81
C GLU A 455 -7.74 -6.78 6.88
N LEU A 456 -8.23 -6.37 5.71
CA LEU A 456 -9.36 -5.45 5.58
C LEU A 456 -10.65 -6.00 6.19
N ALA A 457 -10.83 -7.33 6.17
CA ALA A 457 -11.99 -7.99 6.77
C ALA A 457 -11.93 -8.07 8.30
N ASN A 458 -10.77 -7.84 8.94
CA ASN A 458 -10.67 -7.89 10.39
C ASN A 458 -11.28 -6.64 11.04
N PRO A 459 -11.96 -6.79 12.19
CA PRO A 459 -12.50 -5.67 12.94
C PRO A 459 -11.37 -4.80 13.52
N ALA A 460 -11.61 -3.49 13.54
CA ALA A 460 -10.75 -2.54 14.26
C ALA A 460 -11.22 -2.35 15.72
N PHE A 461 -10.39 -1.76 16.57
CA PHE A 461 -10.78 -1.43 17.95
C PHE A 461 -11.93 -0.40 18.02
N GLY A 462 -12.10 0.41 16.97
CA GLY A 462 -13.25 1.29 16.84
C GLY A 462 -14.55 0.56 16.48
N ASP A 463 -14.45 -0.60 15.82
CA ASP A 463 -15.60 -1.48 15.57
C ASP A 463 -15.99 -2.24 16.85
N ASP A 464 -14.98 -2.74 17.58
CA ASP A 464 -15.17 -3.51 18.81
C ASP A 464 -14.06 -3.20 19.86
N PRO A 465 -14.36 -2.34 20.87
CA PRO A 465 -13.43 -2.02 21.95
C PRO A 465 -13.01 -3.20 22.82
N SER A 466 -13.79 -4.30 22.85
CA SER A 466 -13.47 -5.49 23.66
C SER A 466 -12.15 -6.15 23.23
N LEU A 467 -11.77 -6.00 21.96
CA LEU A 467 -10.52 -6.49 21.40
C LEU A 467 -9.31 -5.80 22.02
N LEU A 468 -9.34 -4.46 22.13
CA LEU A 468 -8.26 -3.70 22.78
C LEU A 468 -8.17 -4.03 24.27
N LEU A 469 -9.32 -4.18 24.93
CA LEU A 469 -9.41 -4.56 26.33
C LEU A 469 -8.76 -5.93 26.59
N THR A 470 -9.05 -6.92 25.74
CA THR A 470 -8.48 -8.27 25.82
C THR A 470 -6.97 -8.25 25.62
N LEU A 471 -6.47 -7.48 24.64
CA LEU A 471 -5.03 -7.31 24.41
C LEU A 471 -4.33 -6.64 25.58
N ALA A 472 -4.92 -5.58 26.16
CA ALA A 472 -4.38 -4.92 27.35
C ALA A 472 -4.33 -5.87 28.55
N ALA A 473 -5.34 -6.73 28.72
CA ALA A 473 -5.36 -7.73 29.78
C ALA A 473 -4.26 -8.80 29.60
N GLN A 474 -4.00 -9.23 28.36
CA GLN A 474 -2.87 -10.12 28.05
C GLN A 474 -1.53 -9.45 28.40
N ALA A 475 -1.34 -8.20 27.98
CA ALA A 475 -0.14 -7.43 28.30
C ALA A 475 0.04 -7.17 29.81
N ALA A 476 -1.06 -7.04 30.56
CA ALA A 476 -1.03 -6.85 32.00
C ALA A 476 -0.45 -8.08 32.72
N THR A 477 -0.67 -9.28 32.18
CA THR A 477 -0.16 -10.55 32.73
C THR A 477 1.28 -10.87 32.33
N ALA A 478 1.83 -10.19 31.31
CA ALA A 478 3.21 -10.36 30.90
C ALA A 478 4.19 -9.76 31.92
N PRO A 479 5.38 -10.35 32.13
CA PRO A 479 6.40 -9.78 33.00
C PRO A 479 6.80 -8.38 32.53
N ALA A 480 6.88 -7.42 33.46
CA ALA A 480 7.35 -6.08 33.13
C ALA A 480 8.85 -6.11 32.82
N GLU A 481 9.23 -5.81 31.58
CA GLU A 481 10.64 -5.62 31.23
C GLU A 481 11.10 -4.20 31.64
N PRO A 482 12.20 -4.07 32.40
CA PRO A 482 12.73 -2.76 32.75
C PRO A 482 13.32 -2.07 31.52
N ALA A 483 12.84 -0.85 31.23
CA ALA A 483 13.41 -0.02 30.17
C ALA A 483 14.76 0.55 30.60
N PRO A 484 15.88 0.25 29.90
CA PRO A 484 17.18 0.82 30.23
C PRO A 484 17.20 2.33 29.92
N PRO A 485 17.97 3.14 30.69
CA PRO A 485 18.08 4.57 30.45
C PRO A 485 18.71 4.88 29.09
N ALA A 486 18.12 5.83 28.36
CA ALA A 486 18.50 6.12 26.97
C ALA A 486 19.70 7.08 26.87
N THR A 487 20.77 6.61 26.23
CA THR A 487 21.91 7.40 25.73
C THR A 487 21.52 8.30 24.55
N PHE A 488 22.37 9.26 24.17
CA PHE A 488 22.14 10.12 23.00
C PHE A 488 22.03 9.32 21.68
N ALA A 489 22.87 8.29 21.50
CA ALA A 489 22.79 7.35 20.39
C ALA A 489 21.42 6.64 20.34
N GLN A 490 20.95 6.15 21.49
CA GLN A 490 19.64 5.50 21.60
C GLN A 490 18.48 6.45 21.30
N ARG A 491 18.61 7.76 21.60
CA ARG A 491 17.62 8.79 21.24
C ARG A 491 17.50 9.00 19.73
N LEU A 492 18.62 9.00 19.00
CA LEU A 492 18.59 9.11 17.53
C LEU A 492 17.95 7.88 16.88
N ALA A 493 18.34 6.68 17.31
CA ALA A 493 17.70 5.43 16.85
C ALA A 493 16.21 5.37 17.23
N ALA A 494 15.82 5.89 18.39
CA ALA A 494 14.43 6.03 18.78
C ALA A 494 13.66 6.99 17.87
N SER A 495 14.25 8.12 17.47
CA SER A 495 13.60 9.07 16.55
C SER A 495 13.31 8.46 15.16
N ALA A 496 14.23 7.66 14.61
CA ALA A 496 14.01 6.96 13.34
C ALA A 496 12.89 5.92 13.48
N ARG A 497 12.91 5.13 14.57
CA ARG A 497 11.84 4.17 14.89
C ARG A 497 10.47 4.86 15.09
N SER A 498 10.41 6.01 15.76
CA SER A 498 9.18 6.79 15.92
C SER A 498 8.65 7.31 14.58
N SER A 499 9.52 7.70 13.65
CA SER A 499 9.10 8.18 12.34
C SER A 499 8.59 7.02 11.45
N ARG A 500 9.23 5.85 11.55
CA ARG A 500 8.73 4.59 10.97
C ARG A 500 7.34 4.25 11.50
N GLU A 501 7.18 4.31 12.82
CA GLU A 501 5.92 4.02 13.51
C GLU A 501 4.81 4.99 13.06
N LEU A 502 5.15 6.26 12.86
CA LEU A 502 4.21 7.25 12.34
C LEU A 502 3.76 6.94 10.90
N ALA A 503 4.70 6.54 10.02
CA ALA A 503 4.37 6.12 8.66
C ALA A 503 3.49 4.84 8.66
N HIS A 504 3.82 3.86 9.50
CA HIS A 504 3.05 2.64 9.67
C HIS A 504 1.63 2.93 10.18
N ASP A 505 1.49 3.66 11.28
CA ASP A 505 0.19 4.02 11.85
C ASP A 505 -0.70 4.76 10.84
N THR A 506 -0.12 5.69 10.08
CA THR A 506 -0.83 6.42 9.02
C THR A 506 -1.26 5.50 7.88
N THR A 507 -0.46 4.48 7.57
CA THR A 507 -0.81 3.46 6.56
C THR A 507 -1.99 2.60 7.00
N ILE A 508 -2.02 2.22 8.27
CA ILE A 508 -3.18 1.52 8.84
C ILE A 508 -4.41 2.43 8.92
N ARG A 509 -4.22 3.74 9.14
CA ARG A 509 -5.32 4.71 9.06
C ARG A 509 -5.94 4.77 7.66
N PHE A 510 -5.13 4.86 6.60
CA PHE A 510 -5.66 4.77 5.23
C PHE A 510 -6.25 3.39 4.90
N THR A 511 -5.73 2.31 5.50
CA THR A 511 -6.35 0.97 5.42
C THR A 511 -7.75 0.98 6.03
N HIS A 512 -7.94 1.68 7.15
CA HIS A 512 -9.25 1.86 7.77
C HIS A 512 -10.18 2.75 6.92
N GLU A 513 -9.70 3.86 6.35
CA GLU A 513 -10.46 4.67 5.38
C GLU A 513 -10.96 3.81 4.21
N LEU A 514 -10.11 2.91 3.70
CA LEU A 514 -10.48 1.98 2.65
C LEU A 514 -11.55 1.02 3.14
N ARG A 515 -11.38 0.41 4.32
CA ARG A 515 -12.39 -0.48 4.93
C ARG A 515 -13.76 0.19 5.00
N MET A 516 -13.84 1.44 5.47
CA MET A 516 -15.10 2.17 5.57
C MET A 516 -15.70 2.47 4.20
N THR A 517 -14.87 2.89 3.23
CA THR A 517 -15.30 3.10 1.83
C THR A 517 -15.83 1.80 1.21
N LEU A 518 -15.17 0.66 1.46
CA LEU A 518 -15.58 -0.66 0.96
C LEU A 518 -16.90 -1.12 1.56
N ARG A 519 -17.14 -0.90 2.87
CA ARG A 519 -18.40 -1.25 3.53
C ARG A 519 -19.58 -0.43 2.99
N GLU A 520 -19.38 0.86 2.77
CA GLU A 520 -20.40 1.71 2.14
C GLU A 520 -20.69 1.25 0.70
N LEU A 521 -19.64 1.04 -0.11
CA LEU A 521 -19.83 0.54 -1.48
C LEU A 521 -20.50 -0.85 -1.48
N GLY A 522 -20.10 -1.74 -0.58
CA GLY A 522 -20.69 -3.06 -0.40
C GLY A 522 -22.18 -2.99 -0.06
N SER A 523 -22.58 -2.07 0.81
CA SER A 523 -23.98 -1.84 1.15
C SER A 523 -24.81 -1.44 -0.08
N ARG A 524 -24.25 -0.59 -0.96
CA ARG A 524 -24.88 -0.23 -2.24
C ARG A 524 -24.93 -1.40 -3.22
N ARG A 525 -23.86 -2.21 -3.29
CA ARG A 525 -23.83 -3.41 -4.16
C ARG A 525 -24.84 -4.47 -3.72
N VAL A 526 -25.04 -4.66 -2.42
CA VAL A 526 -26.11 -5.53 -1.87
C VAL A 526 -27.49 -4.97 -2.21
N ALA A 527 -27.72 -3.66 -2.02
CA ALA A 527 -28.99 -3.03 -2.37
C ALA A 527 -29.33 -3.13 -3.87
N ALA A 528 -28.30 -3.21 -4.73
CA ALA A 528 -28.41 -3.43 -6.16
C ALA A 528 -28.45 -4.93 -6.58
N ASP A 529 -28.47 -5.87 -5.63
CA ASP A 529 -28.46 -7.33 -5.86
C ASP A 529 -27.23 -7.85 -6.65
N LEU A 530 -26.11 -7.12 -6.57
CA LEU A 530 -24.87 -7.45 -7.27
C LEU A 530 -23.96 -8.41 -6.47
N ILE A 531 -24.11 -8.43 -5.14
CA ILE A 531 -23.44 -9.34 -4.19
C ILE A 531 -24.43 -9.73 -3.06
N ASP A 532 -24.13 -10.79 -2.31
CA ASP A 532 -25.06 -11.33 -1.32
C ASP A 532 -24.97 -10.61 0.04
N THR A 533 -23.76 -10.28 0.47
CA THR A 533 -23.47 -9.63 1.76
C THR A 533 -22.45 -8.51 1.60
N VAL A 534 -22.42 -7.56 2.54
CA VAL A 534 -21.45 -6.44 2.50
C VAL A 534 -20.01 -6.97 2.52
N ASP A 535 -19.74 -8.06 3.25
CA ASP A 535 -18.41 -8.66 3.35
C ASP A 535 -17.91 -9.31 2.05
N ASP A 536 -18.79 -9.52 1.06
CA ASP A 536 -18.39 -10.07 -0.22
C ASP A 536 -17.44 -9.13 -0.99
N VAL A 537 -17.42 -7.83 -0.65
CA VAL A 537 -16.45 -6.88 -1.21
C VAL A 537 -15.01 -7.29 -0.95
N TYR A 538 -14.74 -7.98 0.17
CA TYR A 538 -13.38 -8.43 0.49
C TYR A 538 -12.91 -9.57 -0.41
N TYR A 539 -13.83 -10.27 -1.08
CA TYR A 539 -13.52 -11.37 -2.01
C TYR A 539 -13.31 -10.93 -3.46
N LEU A 540 -13.36 -9.62 -3.73
CA LEU A 540 -13.06 -9.00 -5.02
C LEU A 540 -11.76 -8.19 -4.92
N THR A 541 -11.06 -7.99 -6.04
CA THR A 541 -9.99 -6.98 -6.10
C THR A 541 -10.58 -5.56 -6.19
N CYS A 542 -9.78 -4.52 -6.01
CA CYS A 542 -10.27 -3.14 -6.17
C CYS A 542 -10.90 -2.90 -7.55
N ASP A 543 -10.28 -3.43 -8.61
CA ASP A 543 -10.77 -3.25 -9.97
C ASP A 543 -12.02 -4.09 -10.25
N GLU A 544 -12.11 -5.31 -9.72
CA GLU A 544 -13.32 -6.14 -9.82
C GLU A 544 -14.51 -5.52 -9.07
N LEU A 545 -14.29 -4.91 -7.91
CA LEU A 545 -15.36 -4.25 -7.15
C LEU A 545 -15.90 -2.98 -7.83
N VAL A 546 -15.02 -2.24 -8.51
CA VAL A 546 -15.42 -1.02 -9.26
C VAL A 546 -16.11 -1.41 -10.57
N THR A 547 -15.65 -2.44 -11.26
CA THR A 547 -16.19 -2.83 -12.57
C THR A 547 -17.37 -3.79 -12.49
N MET A 548 -17.54 -4.50 -11.37
CA MET A 548 -18.59 -5.51 -11.11
C MET A 548 -18.75 -6.50 -12.27
N PRO A 549 -17.81 -7.46 -12.45
CA PRO A 549 -17.91 -8.45 -13.51
C PRO A 549 -19.20 -9.26 -13.39
N ALA A 550 -19.75 -9.72 -14.52
CA ALA A 550 -21.04 -10.43 -14.56
C ALA A 550 -21.05 -11.72 -13.71
N ASP A 551 -19.89 -12.31 -13.44
CA ASP A 551 -19.70 -13.49 -12.60
C ASP A 551 -19.32 -13.17 -11.14
N ALA A 552 -19.48 -11.92 -10.67
CA ALA A 552 -19.02 -11.46 -9.35
C ALA A 552 -19.48 -12.39 -8.19
N ARG A 553 -20.77 -12.72 -8.10
CA ARG A 553 -21.30 -13.63 -7.06
C ARG A 553 -20.68 -15.03 -7.12
N LEU A 554 -20.47 -15.55 -8.32
CA LEU A 554 -19.80 -16.85 -8.52
C LEU A 554 -18.34 -16.79 -8.07
N ARG A 555 -17.62 -15.71 -8.41
CA ARG A 555 -16.23 -15.48 -7.97
C ARG A 555 -16.12 -15.40 -6.46
N VAL A 556 -16.98 -14.61 -5.82
CA VAL A 556 -17.04 -14.48 -4.36
C VAL A 556 -17.22 -15.84 -3.72
N LYS A 557 -18.22 -16.61 -4.15
CA LYS A 557 -18.48 -17.96 -3.63
C LYS A 557 -17.26 -18.88 -3.78
N ARG A 558 -16.66 -18.92 -4.99
CA ARG A 558 -15.45 -19.71 -5.26
C ARG A 558 -14.31 -19.34 -4.32
N ARG A 559 -14.01 -18.04 -4.19
CA ARG A 559 -12.88 -17.54 -3.37
C ARG A 559 -13.12 -17.70 -1.88
N ARG A 560 -14.37 -17.69 -1.41
CA ARG A 560 -14.72 -18.03 -0.03
C ARG A 560 -14.42 -19.51 0.26
N THR A 561 -14.88 -20.41 -0.59
CA THR A 561 -14.57 -21.85 -0.49
C THR A 561 -13.06 -22.12 -0.59
N GLU A 562 -12.35 -21.41 -1.48
CA GLU A 562 -10.90 -21.51 -1.57
C GLU A 562 -10.20 -21.06 -0.28
N ARG A 563 -10.63 -19.94 0.31
CA ARG A 563 -10.08 -19.43 1.57
C ARG A 563 -10.32 -20.41 2.72
N GLU A 564 -11.51 -21.01 2.81
CA GLU A 564 -11.82 -22.06 3.79
C GLU A 564 -10.93 -23.28 3.62
N ARG A 565 -10.73 -23.75 2.37
CA ARG A 565 -9.82 -24.84 2.04
C ARG A 565 -8.38 -24.53 2.46
N LEU A 566 -7.88 -23.34 2.17
CA LEU A 566 -6.51 -22.90 2.51
C LEU A 566 -6.33 -22.64 4.01
N GLN A 567 -7.40 -22.32 4.73
CA GLN A 567 -7.39 -22.26 6.19
C GLN A 567 -7.28 -23.66 6.82
N ALA A 568 -7.96 -24.65 6.24
CA ALA A 568 -7.92 -26.03 6.71
C ALA A 568 -6.60 -26.75 6.38
N GLN A 569 -5.98 -26.41 5.24
CA GLN A 569 -4.71 -27.00 4.79
C GLN A 569 -3.71 -25.89 4.48
N PRO A 570 -3.16 -25.23 5.52
CA PRO A 570 -2.22 -24.14 5.32
C PRO A 570 -0.88 -24.67 4.79
N PRO A 571 -0.18 -23.90 3.93
CA PRO A 571 1.23 -24.15 3.66
C PRO A 571 2.06 -24.05 4.96
N PRO A 572 3.21 -24.72 5.05
CA PRO A 572 4.08 -24.67 6.22
C PRO A 572 4.65 -23.26 6.44
N ASP A 573 5.10 -22.96 7.66
CA ASP A 573 5.71 -21.67 8.01
C ASP A 573 6.99 -21.38 7.21
N VAL A 574 7.71 -22.43 6.81
CA VAL A 574 8.90 -22.35 5.94
C VAL A 574 8.68 -23.22 4.71
N ILE A 575 8.89 -22.65 3.54
CA ILE A 575 8.82 -23.31 2.25
C ILE A 575 10.23 -23.37 1.66
N ASP A 576 10.65 -24.56 1.20
CA ASP A 576 11.89 -24.79 0.44
C ASP A 576 11.56 -25.48 -0.89
N HIS A 577 11.61 -24.72 -2.00
CA HIS A 577 11.21 -25.10 -3.37
C HIS A 577 9.73 -25.44 -3.56
N THR A 578 9.19 -26.36 -2.76
CA THR A 578 7.82 -26.88 -2.81
C THR A 578 7.34 -27.16 -1.39
N TRP A 579 6.02 -27.25 -1.16
CA TRP A 579 5.47 -27.73 0.10
C TRP A 579 4.54 -28.92 -0.11
N LYS A 580 4.35 -29.71 0.95
CA LYS A 580 3.35 -30.79 1.01
C LYS A 580 2.48 -30.58 2.26
N PRO A 581 1.22 -31.01 2.26
CA PRO A 581 0.37 -30.91 3.44
C PRO A 581 0.97 -31.78 4.56
N PRO A 582 0.80 -31.41 5.83
CA PRO A 582 1.10 -32.32 6.92
C PRO A 582 0.27 -33.60 6.78
N ASP A 583 0.88 -34.76 7.05
CA ASP A 583 0.24 -36.08 7.00
C ASP A 583 -0.93 -36.21 7.98
#